data_AF-A0A7X5VKL2-F1
#
_entry.id   AF-A0A7X5VKL2-F1
#
_cell.length_a   1.000
_cell.length_b   1.000
_cell.length_c   1.000
_cell.angle_alpha   90.00
_cell.angle_beta   90.00
_cell.angle_gamma   90.00
#
_symmetry.space_group_name_H-M   'P 1'
#
loop_
_entity.id
_entity.type
_entity.pdbx_description
1 polymer ?
#
loop_
_entity_poly.entity_id
_entity_poly.type
_entity_poly.pdbx_seq_one_letter_code
_entity_poly.pdbx_strand_id
1 'polypeptide(L)' 'SAHTDRRGIVSWLDGRPKPSSIQLVHGDPEARAAMAGYLREKLGYAAHQPEYRDTLEL' A
#
# COMPACT_ATOMS: atom_id res chain seq x y z
N SER A 1 14.56 13.52 0.03
CA SER A 1 13.22 12.99 0.35
C SER A 1 13.30 12.33 1.71
N ALA A 2 12.39 12.64 2.64
CA ALA A 2 12.30 11.97 3.96
C ALA A 2 11.37 10.74 3.92
N HIS A 3 10.91 10.34 2.72
CA HIS A 3 10.04 9.19 2.54
C HIS A 3 10.85 7.89 2.44
N THR A 4 10.26 6.81 2.94
CA THR A 4 10.79 5.46 2.76
C THR A 4 10.69 5.04 1.29
N ASP A 5 11.65 4.23 0.86
CA ASP A 5 11.55 3.52 -0.41
C ASP A 5 10.63 2.29 -0.29
N ARG A 6 10.40 1.60 -1.42
CA ARG A 6 9.61 0.35 -1.48
C ARG A 6 10.12 -0.72 -0.52
N ARG A 7 11.45 -0.89 -0.40
CA ARG A 7 12.05 -1.93 0.44
C ARG A 7 11.77 -1.65 1.91
N GLY A 8 11.84 -0.40 2.33
CA GLY A 8 11.49 0.01 3.68
C GLY A 8 10.00 -0.20 3.98
N ILE A 9 9.10 0.04 3.02
CA ILE A 9 7.67 -0.27 3.20
C ILE A 9 7.45 -1.77 3.41
N VAL A 10 8.07 -2.62 2.58
CA VAL A 10 7.94 -4.08 2.70
C VAL A 10 8.51 -4.57 4.02
N SER A 11 9.71 -4.12 4.39
CA SER A 11 10.33 -4.47 5.67
C SER A 11 9.48 -4.05 6.87
N TRP A 12 8.77 -2.93 6.77
CA TRP A 12 7.87 -2.47 7.82
C TRP A 12 6.60 -3.34 7.93
N LEU A 13 6.09 -3.85 6.81
CA LEU A 13 4.94 -4.76 6.79
C LEU A 13 5.30 -6.14 7.38
N ASP A 14 6.47 -6.68 7.05
CA ASP A 14 6.91 -8.01 7.51
C ASP A 14 7.05 -8.09 9.05
N GLY A 15 7.30 -6.95 9.71
CA GLY A 15 7.43 -6.88 11.17
C GLY A 15 6.09 -6.77 11.93
N ARG A 16 4.94 -6.92 11.27
CA ARG A 16 3.61 -6.67 11.86
C ARG A 16 2.63 -7.82 11.61
N PRO A 17 1.59 -7.95 12.45
CA PRO A 17 0.45 -8.83 12.13
C PRO A 17 -0.12 -8.50 10.75
N LYS A 18 -0.47 -9.54 9.98
CA LYS A 18 -0.98 -9.37 8.61
C LYS A 18 -2.27 -8.53 8.64
N PRO A 19 -2.31 -7.35 7.99
CA PRO A 19 -3.51 -6.54 7.93
C PRO A 19 -4.56 -7.19 7.01
N SER A 20 -5.84 -6.93 7.29
CA SER A 20 -6.96 -7.35 6.44
C SER A 20 -7.00 -6.59 5.11
N SER A 21 -6.62 -5.31 5.11
CA SER A 21 -6.47 -4.49 3.91
C SER A 21 -5.42 -3.39 4.08
N ILE A 22 -4.88 -2.90 2.96
CA ILE A 22 -3.90 -1.82 2.87
C ILE A 22 -4.44 -0.74 1.93
N GLN A 23 -4.39 0.52 2.36
CA GLN A 23 -4.86 1.68 1.60
C GLN A 23 -3.67 2.58 1.23
N LEU A 24 -3.37 2.73 -0.06
CA LEU A 24 -2.29 3.59 -0.56
C LEU A 24 -2.83 4.96 -0.93
N VAL A 25 -2.56 5.96 -0.08
CA VAL A 25 -3.18 7.29 -0.19
C VAL A 25 -2.24 8.35 -0.79
N HIS A 26 -0.96 8.36 -0.41
CA HIS A 26 -0.01 9.40 -0.79
C HIS A 26 1.00 8.91 -1.82
N GLY A 27 1.41 9.81 -2.72
CA GLY A 27 2.29 9.53 -3.85
C GLY A 27 1.59 9.73 -5.19
N ASP A 28 2.39 9.87 -6.26
CA ASP A 28 1.85 10.05 -7.61
C ASP A 28 1.04 8.83 -8.05
N PRO A 29 0.00 9.00 -8.90
CA PRO A 29 -0.91 7.93 -9.28
C PRO A 29 -0.21 6.66 -9.79
N GLU A 30 0.83 6.82 -10.61
CA GLU A 30 1.62 5.69 -11.14
C GLU A 30 2.37 4.94 -10.04
N ALA A 31 2.99 5.66 -9.09
CA ALA A 31 3.71 5.06 -7.98
C ALA A 31 2.77 4.28 -7.04
N ARG A 32 1.58 4.84 -6.76
CA ARG A 32 0.54 4.15 -5.98
C ARG A 32 0.07 2.89 -6.70
N ALA A 33 -0.17 2.97 -8.00
CA ALA A 33 -0.62 1.84 -8.81
C ALA A 33 0.42 0.71 -8.85
N ALA A 34 1.69 1.07 -9.10
CA ALA A 34 2.80 0.12 -9.11
C ALA A 34 2.98 -0.56 -7.74
N MET A 35 2.90 0.20 -6.64
CA MET A 35 3.02 -0.37 -5.30
C MET A 35 1.82 -1.24 -4.93
N ALA A 36 0.59 -0.86 -5.31
CA ALA A 36 -0.60 -1.67 -5.08
C ALA A 36 -0.51 -3.01 -5.84
N GLY A 37 -0.09 -2.96 -7.11
CA GLY A 37 0.15 -4.15 -7.92
C GLY A 37 1.18 -5.07 -7.29
N TYR A 38 2.32 -4.51 -6.88
CA TYR A 38 3.37 -5.27 -6.19
C TYR A 38 2.87 -5.94 -4.90
N LEU A 39 2.14 -5.21 -4.05
CA LEU A 39 1.58 -5.75 -2.81
C LEU A 39 0.58 -6.89 -3.07
N ARG A 40 -0.28 -6.76 -4.09
CA ARG A 40 -1.26 -7.80 -4.44
C ARG A 40 -0.60 -9.01 -5.07
N GLU A 41 0.19 -8.81 -6.12
CA GLU A 41 0.67 -9.88 -6.99
C GLU A 41 1.89 -10.60 -6.43
N LYS A 42 2.76 -9.88 -5.71
CA LYS A 42 4.01 -10.46 -5.21
C LYS A 42 3.93 -10.86 -3.75
N LEU A 43 3.15 -10.13 -2.95
CA LEU A 43 3.09 -10.33 -1.50
C LEU A 43 1.73 -10.84 -1.00
N GLY A 44 0.70 -10.90 -1.86
CA GLY A 44 -0.61 -11.46 -1.49
C GLY A 44 -1.36 -10.64 -0.44
N TYR A 45 -1.15 -9.32 -0.41
CA TYR A 45 -1.93 -8.39 0.41
C TYR A 45 -3.14 -7.86 -0.36
N ALA A 46 -4.25 -7.62 0.34
CA ALA A 46 -5.36 -6.84 -0.19
C ALA A 46 -4.97 -5.35 -0.17
N ALA A 47 -4.53 -4.81 -1.30
CA ALA A 47 -4.07 -3.42 -1.41
C ALA A 47 -4.93 -2.62 -2.40
N HIS A 48 -5.40 -1.47 -1.96
CA HIS A 48 -6.32 -0.60 -2.70
C HIS A 48 -5.80 0.84 -2.74
N GLN A 49 -6.30 1.60 -3.71
CA GLN A 49 -5.97 3.00 -3.93
C GLN A 49 -7.28 3.77 -3.86
N PRO A 50 -7.67 4.23 -2.67
CA PRO A 50 -8.87 5.05 -2.55
C PRO A 50 -8.65 6.37 -3.28
N GLU A 51 -9.71 6.84 -3.91
CA GLU A 51 -9.77 8.14 -4.54
C GLU A 51 -10.31 9.19 -3.56
N TYR A 52 -10.13 10.46 -3.92
CA TYR A 52 -10.59 11.55 -3.08
C TYR A 52 -12.11 11.46 -2.89
N ARG A 53 -12.53 11.46 -1.60
CA ARG A 53 -13.91 11.31 -1.13
C ARG A 53 -14.49 9.89 -1.14
N ASP A 54 -13.65 8.88 -1.37
CA ASP A 54 -14.05 7.50 -1.07
C ASP A 54 -14.23 7.29 0.44
N THR A 55 -15.22 6.47 0.79
CA THR A 55 -15.51 6.05 2.16
C THR A 55 -15.32 4.54 2.26
N LEU A 56 -14.63 4.08 3.31
CA LEU A 56 -14.45 2.66 3.60
C LEU A 56 -15.05 2.33 4.97
N GLU A 57 -15.84 1.25 4.99
CA GLU A 57 -16.26 0.59 6.22
C GLU A 57 -15.19 -0.45 6.60
N LEU A 58 -14.82 -0.53 7.88
CA LEU A 58 -13.69 -1.33 8.39
C LEU A 58 -14.12 -2.49 9.27
#